data_AF-A0A6J7NMS6-F1
#
_entry.id   AF-A0A6J7NMS6-F1
#
_cell.length_a   1.000
_cell.length_b   1.000
_cell.length_c   1.000
_cell.angle_alpha   90.00
_cell.angle_beta   90.00
_cell.angle_gamma   90.00
#
_symmetry.space_group_name_H-M   'P 1'
#
loop_
_entity.id
_entity.type
_entity.pdbx_description
1 polymer ?
#
loop_
_entity_poly.entity_id
_entity_poly.type
_entity_poly.pdbx_seq_one_letter_code
_entity_poly.pdbx_strand_id
1 'polypeptide(L)'
;MKHRRDCGESLIEVVMTIVIISISVTALIASLATAATSATTRKKVQTADVVIRDYAEAIKSAAATCTAGAAYAPDTSFLSEHEGFSVSWSADDSLAGTCPGPTVVQVLTLSVTPPTGVDKTMKIAVRTP
;
A
#
# COMPACT_ATOMS: atom_id res chain seq x y z
N MET A 1 -11.86 -2.28 -71.61
CA MET A 1 -11.06 -1.80 -70.46
C MET A 1 -12.02 -0.99 -69.57
N LYS A 2 -12.78 -1.60 -68.66
CA LYS A 2 -12.46 -2.05 -67.28
C LYS A 2 -12.08 -0.87 -66.34
N HIS A 3 -13.09 -0.12 -65.89
CA HIS A 3 -13.06 0.71 -64.67
C HIS A 3 -14.50 0.97 -64.21
N ARG A 4 -15.04 0.08 -63.37
CA ARG A 4 -16.31 0.28 -62.63
C ARG A 4 -16.35 -0.48 -61.29
N ARG A 5 -15.19 -0.88 -60.74
CA ARG A 5 -15.14 -1.63 -59.47
C ARG A 5 -14.57 -0.84 -58.27
N ASP A 6 -14.00 0.33 -58.50
CA ASP A 6 -13.22 1.06 -57.48
C ASP A 6 -14.07 1.88 -56.49
N CYS A 7 -15.34 2.19 -56.79
CA CYS A 7 -16.16 3.05 -55.93
C CYS A 7 -16.73 2.36 -54.66
N GLY A 8 -16.80 1.02 -54.63
CA GLY A 8 -17.27 0.26 -53.47
C GLY A 8 -16.14 -0.14 -52.51
N GLU A 9 -14.94 -0.34 -53.05
CA GLU A 9 -13.74 -0.76 -52.32
C GLU A 9 -13.19 0.37 -51.44
N SER A 10 -13.22 1.62 -51.92
CA SER A 10 -12.79 2.79 -51.13
C SER A 10 -13.71 3.11 -49.93
N LEU A 11 -15.03 2.95 -50.07
CA LEU A 11 -15.98 3.29 -48.99
C LEU A 11 -15.92 2.27 -47.85
N ILE A 12 -15.84 0.97 -48.17
CA ILE A 12 -15.68 -0.08 -47.16
C ILE A 12 -14.30 -0.01 -46.49
N GLU A 13 -13.24 0.33 -47.23
CA GLU A 13 -11.90 0.54 -46.69
C GLU A 13 -11.85 1.70 -45.69
N VAL A 14 -12.48 2.83 -46.00
CA VAL A 14 -12.57 3.98 -45.09
C VAL A 14 -13.40 3.64 -43.85
N VAL A 15 -14.52 2.92 -44.00
CA VAL A 15 -15.32 2.50 -42.83
C VAL A 15 -14.53 1.52 -41.96
N MET A 16 -13.83 0.55 -42.55
CA MET A 16 -13.05 -0.43 -41.81
C MET A 16 -11.85 0.20 -41.08
N THR A 17 -11.18 1.17 -41.70
CA THR A 17 -10.09 1.91 -41.05
C THR A 17 -10.60 2.74 -39.86
N ILE A 18 -11.73 3.43 -40.01
CA ILE A 18 -12.37 4.15 -38.89
C ILE A 18 -12.73 3.18 -37.76
N VAL A 19 -13.27 2.00 -38.09
CA VAL A 19 -13.60 0.96 -37.09
C VAL A 19 -12.34 0.49 -36.36
N ILE A 20 -11.25 0.17 -37.06
CA ILE A 20 -10.00 -0.28 -36.45
C ILE A 20 -9.41 0.80 -35.54
N ILE A 21 -9.39 2.05 -35.98
CA ILE A 21 -8.89 3.17 -35.18
C ILE A 21 -9.76 3.36 -33.93
N SER A 22 -11.09 3.28 -34.06
CA SER A 22 -12.00 3.44 -32.92
C SER A 22 -11.80 2.36 -31.84
N ILE A 23 -11.61 1.10 -32.25
CA ILE A 23 -11.34 -0.02 -31.33
C ILE A 23 -9.97 0.15 -30.68
N SER A 24 -8.96 0.58 -31.43
CA SER A 24 -7.61 0.81 -30.91
C SER A 24 -7.60 1.92 -29.86
N VAL A 25 -8.26 3.05 -30.13
CA VAL A 25 -8.31 4.19 -29.20
C VAL A 25 -9.05 3.81 -27.91
N THR A 26 -10.18 3.11 -28.01
CA THR A 26 -10.93 2.67 -26.82
C THR A 26 -10.13 1.68 -25.96
N ALA A 27 -9.41 0.74 -26.58
CA ALA A 27 -8.52 -0.18 -25.87
C ALA A 27 -7.38 0.57 -25.15
N LEU A 28 -6.79 1.58 -25.78
CA LEU A 28 -5.74 2.40 -25.18
C LEU A 28 -6.26 3.17 -23.95
N ILE A 29 -7.43 3.80 -24.06
CA ILE A 29 -8.04 4.55 -22.94
C ILE A 29 -8.34 3.61 -21.77
N ALA A 30 -8.91 2.43 -22.03
CA ALA A 30 -9.18 1.43 -21.00
C ALA A 30 -7.89 0.99 -20.29
N SER A 31 -6.82 0.74 -21.05
CA SER A 31 -5.52 0.34 -20.49
C SER A 31 -4.91 1.43 -19.61
N LEU A 32 -5.04 2.71 -20.01
CA LEU A 32 -4.51 3.85 -19.27
C LEU A 32 -5.27 4.07 -17.96
N ALA A 33 -6.60 3.92 -17.98
CA ALA A 33 -7.42 4.01 -16.78
C ALA A 33 -7.00 2.96 -15.74
N THR A 34 -6.81 1.70 -16.18
CA THR A 34 -6.26 0.63 -15.33
C THR A 34 -4.86 0.96 -14.82
N ALA A 35 -3.98 1.49 -15.67
CA ALA A 35 -2.63 1.86 -15.25
C ALA A 35 -2.65 2.93 -14.16
N ALA A 36 -3.50 3.95 -14.30
CA ALA A 36 -3.63 5.04 -13.33
C ALA A 36 -4.11 4.55 -11.96
N THR A 37 -5.14 3.69 -11.90
CA THR A 37 -5.64 3.14 -10.62
C THR A 37 -4.63 2.21 -9.96
N SER A 38 -3.88 1.44 -10.74
CA SER A 38 -2.79 0.60 -10.22
C SER A 38 -1.67 1.43 -9.60
N ALA A 39 -1.33 2.58 -10.21
CA ALA A 39 -0.28 3.45 -9.72
C ALA A 39 -0.64 4.12 -8.38
N THR A 40 -1.88 4.60 -8.22
CA THR A 40 -2.33 5.19 -6.95
C THR A 40 -2.35 4.16 -5.83
N THR A 41 -2.76 2.93 -6.13
CA THR A 41 -2.73 1.82 -5.16
C THR A 41 -1.30 1.49 -4.73
N ARG A 42 -0.36 1.39 -5.67
CA ARG A 42 1.06 1.16 -5.36
C ARG A 42 1.65 2.25 -4.49
N LYS A 43 1.33 3.53 -4.74
CA LYS A 43 1.78 4.63 -3.88
C LYS A 43 1.28 4.46 -2.44
N LYS A 44 0.00 4.12 -2.25
CA LYS A 44 -0.55 3.89 -0.90
C LYS A 44 0.09 2.71 -0.19
N VAL A 45 0.38 1.63 -0.92
CA VAL A 45 1.12 0.47 -0.37
C VAL A 45 2.55 0.85 0.02
N GLN A 46 3.24 1.66 -0.81
CA GLN A 46 4.57 2.18 -0.47
C GLN A 46 4.54 3.11 0.74
N THR A 47 3.51 3.96 0.87
CA THR A 47 3.32 4.79 2.07
C THR A 47 3.06 3.92 3.29
N ALA A 48 2.30 2.82 3.19
CA ALA A 48 2.10 1.89 4.29
C ALA A 48 3.42 1.28 4.79
N ASP A 49 4.37 1.01 3.88
CA ASP A 49 5.70 0.49 4.23
C ASP A 49 6.57 1.55 4.95
N VAL A 50 6.33 2.85 4.71
CA VAL A 50 6.97 3.94 5.46
C VAL A 50 6.33 4.08 6.85
N VAL A 51 4.99 4.16 6.90
CA VAL A 51 4.21 4.29 8.15
C VAL A 51 4.52 3.16 9.13
N ILE A 52 4.61 1.91 8.66
CA ILE A 52 4.91 0.77 9.54
C ILE A 52 6.33 0.82 10.11
N ARG A 53 7.27 1.39 9.35
CA ARG A 53 8.65 1.57 9.79
C ARG A 53 8.74 2.69 10.82
N ASP A 54 8.12 3.83 10.57
CA ASP A 54 8.09 4.94 11.53
C ASP A 54 7.43 4.51 12.84
N TYR A 55 6.39 3.68 12.75
CA TYR A 55 5.76 3.09 13.93
C TYR A 55 6.69 2.15 14.71
N ALA A 56 7.46 1.32 14.01
CA ALA A 56 8.45 0.46 14.65
C ALA A 56 9.57 1.26 15.32
N GLU A 57 10.00 2.37 14.70
CA GLU A 57 10.99 3.29 15.26
C GLU A 57 10.42 4.00 16.51
N ALA A 58 9.14 4.38 16.51
CA ALA A 58 8.45 4.93 17.67
C ALA A 58 8.37 3.92 18.83
N ILE A 59 8.04 2.66 18.55
CA ILE A 59 8.05 1.58 19.56
C ILE A 59 9.46 1.37 20.10
N LYS A 60 10.47 1.31 19.23
CA LYS A 60 11.86 1.15 19.65
C LYS A 60 12.32 2.30 20.55
N SER A 61 11.97 3.53 20.20
CA SER A 61 12.28 4.71 21.00
C SER A 61 11.59 4.65 22.37
N ALA A 62 10.31 4.26 22.41
CA ALA A 62 9.56 4.11 23.65
C ALA A 62 10.11 2.98 24.54
N ALA A 63 10.53 1.87 23.95
CA ALA A 63 11.11 0.74 24.67
C ALA A 63 12.54 0.99 25.16
N ALA A 64 13.30 1.89 24.53
CA ALA A 64 14.71 2.14 24.84
C ALA A 64 14.94 2.69 26.26
N THR A 65 13.98 3.43 26.82
CA THR A 65 14.05 4.01 28.17
C THR A 65 13.18 3.27 29.18
N CYS A 66 12.71 2.08 28.82
CA CYS A 66 11.66 1.41 29.56
C CYS A 66 12.21 0.40 30.56
N THR A 67 11.63 0.39 31.76
CA THR A 67 11.96 -0.56 32.82
C THR A 67 11.14 -1.85 32.66
N ALA A 68 11.71 -3.01 32.94
CA ALA A 68 10.98 -4.28 32.89
C ALA A 68 9.65 -4.21 33.67
N GLY A 69 8.55 -4.63 33.02
CA GLY A 69 7.19 -4.56 33.57
C GLY A 69 6.52 -3.19 33.52
N ALA A 70 7.23 -2.12 33.12
CA ALA A 70 6.61 -0.82 32.89
C ALA A 70 5.88 -0.80 31.55
N ALA A 71 4.78 -0.06 31.49
CA ALA A 71 4.06 0.17 30.24
C ALA A 71 4.79 1.21 29.38
N TYR A 72 4.77 1.02 28.06
CA TYR A 72 5.24 2.00 27.09
C TYR A 72 4.13 2.30 26.09
N ALA A 73 4.10 3.54 25.61
CA ALA A 73 3.21 3.99 24.55
C ALA A 73 4.08 4.57 23.43
N PRO A 74 4.03 4.01 22.21
CA PRO A 74 4.71 4.62 21.07
C PRO A 74 4.07 5.95 20.71
N ASP A 75 4.88 6.92 20.30
CA ASP A 75 4.37 8.15 19.70
C ASP A 75 3.65 7.83 18.38
N THR A 76 2.48 8.44 18.18
CA THR A 76 1.65 8.29 16.98
C THR A 76 1.41 9.63 16.28
N SER A 77 2.13 10.69 16.67
CA SER A 77 2.03 12.03 16.08
C SER A 77 2.22 12.06 14.56
N PHE A 78 3.10 11.20 14.03
CA PHE A 78 3.36 11.04 12.60
C PHE A 78 2.13 10.60 11.78
N LEU A 79 1.09 10.04 12.42
CA LEU A 79 -0.16 9.68 11.74
C LEU A 79 -0.96 10.90 11.28
N SER A 80 -0.72 12.07 11.87
CA SER A 80 -1.33 13.32 11.39
C SER A 80 -0.89 13.69 9.96
N GLU A 81 0.29 13.24 9.55
CA GLU A 81 0.81 13.44 8.18
C GLU A 81 0.26 12.38 7.19
N HIS A 82 -0.37 11.33 7.70
CA HIS A 82 -0.86 10.17 6.95
C HIS A 82 -2.36 9.91 7.18
N GLU A 83 -3.19 10.90 6.84
CA GLU A 83 -4.64 10.78 6.98
C GLU A 83 -5.20 9.51 6.31
N GLY A 84 -6.08 8.82 7.03
CA GLY A 84 -6.73 7.58 6.57
C GLY A 84 -5.91 6.31 6.75
N PHE A 85 -4.69 6.40 7.29
CA PHE A 85 -3.94 5.23 7.77
C PHE A 85 -4.27 5.00 9.25
N SER A 86 -4.51 3.75 9.62
CA SER A 86 -4.56 3.35 11.02
C SER A 86 -3.44 2.36 11.33
N VAL A 87 -2.94 2.42 12.55
CA VAL A 87 -1.90 1.51 13.04
C VAL A 87 -2.40 0.79 14.27
N SER A 88 -1.98 -0.46 14.41
CA SER A 88 -2.23 -1.28 15.58
C SER A 88 -1.05 -2.21 15.78
N TRP A 89 -0.96 -2.76 16.98
CA TRP A 89 0.04 -3.76 17.29
C TRP A 89 -0.49 -4.71 18.35
N SER A 90 0.01 -5.93 18.32
CA SER A 90 -0.26 -6.94 19.32
C SER A 90 1.05 -7.66 19.65
N ALA A 91 1.17 -8.14 20.88
CA ALA A 91 2.22 -9.08 21.22
C ALA A 91 1.74 -10.51 21.04
N ASP A 92 2.68 -11.42 20.73
CA ASP A 92 2.41 -12.86 20.71
C ASP A 92 2.21 -13.42 22.16
N ASP A 93 2.39 -12.58 23.19
CA ASP A 93 2.20 -12.89 24.62
C ASP A 93 1.28 -11.87 25.33
N SER A 94 1.00 -12.11 26.62
CA SER A 94 0.20 -11.20 27.45
C SER A 94 0.94 -9.94 27.89
N LEU A 95 2.16 -9.70 27.40
CA LEU A 95 2.99 -8.56 27.77
C LEU A 95 2.79 -7.37 26.81
N ALA A 96 1.75 -7.40 25.97
CA ALA A 96 1.49 -6.33 25.01
C ALA A 96 1.54 -4.96 25.69
N GLY A 97 2.58 -4.19 25.38
CA GLY A 97 2.68 -2.77 25.78
C GLY A 97 3.36 -2.61 27.11
N THR A 98 3.92 -3.70 27.63
CA THR A 98 4.80 -3.73 28.79
C THR A 98 6.18 -4.18 28.34
N CYS A 99 7.20 -3.60 28.95
CA CYS A 99 8.57 -3.91 28.59
C CYS A 99 8.96 -5.29 29.10
N PRO A 100 9.48 -6.17 28.23
CA PRO A 100 9.86 -7.52 28.63
C PRO A 100 11.01 -7.48 29.64
N GLY A 101 11.13 -8.55 30.45
CA GLY A 101 12.28 -8.73 31.33
C GLY A 101 13.59 -8.84 30.56
N PRO A 102 14.76 -8.63 31.21
CA PRO A 102 16.06 -8.56 30.54
C PRO A 102 16.48 -9.86 29.83
N THR A 103 15.85 -10.98 30.16
CA THR A 103 16.10 -12.30 29.55
C THR A 103 15.03 -12.71 28.53
N VAL A 104 13.97 -11.91 28.38
CA VAL A 104 12.81 -12.24 27.53
C VAL A 104 12.83 -11.36 26.28
N VAL A 105 12.57 -11.99 25.14
CA VAL A 105 12.38 -11.30 23.87
C VAL A 105 10.90 -11.30 23.58
N GLN A 106 10.32 -10.12 23.44
CA GLN A 106 8.93 -9.99 23.03
C GLN A 106 8.87 -9.79 21.52
N VAL A 107 8.00 -10.55 20.84
CA VAL A 107 7.72 -10.34 19.43
C VAL A 107 6.39 -9.61 19.31
N LEU A 108 6.42 -8.45 18.67
CA LEU A 108 5.24 -7.65 18.37
C LEU A 108 4.91 -7.80 16.90
N THR A 109 3.63 -7.98 16.60
CA THR A 109 3.08 -7.88 15.26
C THR A 109 2.46 -6.50 15.10
N LEU A 110 3.07 -5.67 14.27
CA LEU A 110 2.54 -4.38 13.84
C LEU A 110 1.62 -4.60 12.66
N SER A 111 0.52 -3.84 12.60
CA SER A 111 -0.40 -3.82 11.49
C SER A 111 -0.72 -2.38 11.11
N VAL A 112 -0.61 -2.07 9.82
CA VAL A 112 -1.02 -0.79 9.23
C VAL A 112 -2.12 -1.05 8.23
N THR A 113 -3.25 -0.40 8.44
CA THR A 113 -4.40 -0.44 7.53
C THR A 113 -4.43 0.85 6.72
N PRO A 114 -4.03 0.82 5.44
CA PRO A 114 -4.21 1.95 4.52
C PRO A 114 -5.70 2.13 4.19
N PRO A 115 -6.11 3.30 3.65
CA PRO A 115 -7.50 3.55 3.26
C PRO A 115 -7.98 2.68 2.07
N THR A 116 -7.11 1.84 1.51
CA THR A 116 -7.46 0.83 0.50
C THR A 116 -7.97 -0.47 1.11
N GLY A 117 -7.85 -0.65 2.44
CA GLY A 117 -8.33 -1.84 3.16
C GLY A 117 -7.44 -3.09 3.04
N VAL A 118 -6.19 -2.94 2.57
CA VAL A 118 -5.22 -4.04 2.49
C VAL A 118 -4.18 -3.87 3.57
N ASP A 119 -4.30 -4.65 4.63
CA ASP A 119 -3.42 -4.55 5.79
C ASP A 119 -1.99 -4.98 5.45
N LYS A 120 -1.02 -4.23 5.99
CA LYS A 120 0.39 -4.57 5.99
C LYS A 120 0.83 -4.89 7.40
N THR A 121 1.47 -6.04 7.57
CA THR A 121 1.98 -6.46 8.87
C THR A 121 3.50 -6.59 8.89
N MET A 122 4.09 -6.31 10.04
CA MET A 122 5.53 -6.45 10.28
C MET A 122 5.75 -6.99 11.69
N LYS A 123 6.65 -7.96 11.83
CA LYS A 123 7.06 -8.45 13.15
C LYS A 123 8.35 -7.76 13.60
N ILE A 124 8.37 -7.27 14.83
CA ILE A 124 9.55 -6.70 15.47
C ILE A 124 9.83 -7.39 16.79
N ALA A 125 11.11 -7.51 17.15
CA ALA A 125 11.53 -8.01 18.44
C ALA A 125 11.91 -6.83 19.35
N VAL A 126 11.29 -6.77 20.52
CA VAL A 126 11.56 -5.78 21.57
C VAL A 126 12.29 -6.46 22.72
N ARG A 127 13.31 -5.79 23.24
CA ARG A 127 14.08 -6.21 24.43
C ARG A 127 14.32 -4.99 25.30
N THR A 128 14.40 -5.20 26.60
CA THR A 128 14.92 -4.19 27.53
C THR A 128 16.43 -3.99 27.30
N PRO A 129 16.93 -2.75 27.44
CA PRO A 129 18.36 -2.45 27.31
C PRO A 129 19.22 -3.14 28.37
#